data_AF-A0A8J5SGQ6-F1
#
_entry.id   AF-A0A8J5SGQ6-F1
#
_cell.length_a   1.000
_cell.length_b   1.000
_cell.length_c   1.000
_cell.angle_alpha   90.00
_cell.angle_beta   90.00
_cell.angle_gamma   90.00
#
_symmetry.space_group_name_H-M   'P 1'
#
loop_
_entity.id
_entity.type
_entity.pdbx_description
1 polymer ?
#
loop_
_entity_poly.entity_id
_entity_poly.type
_entity_poly.pdbx_seq_one_letter_code
_entity_poly.pdbx_strand_id
1 'polypeptide(L)'
;MSLGASDFPSTVRPLVAALTFHQLFEGIGLGGCIVQAKFPVKSMVTMTLFFSLTTPVGIAVGIAISSVYDENSPTALVVQGLLESAAAGILIYMALVDILAEDFMKAKVQSRGRLQLAMNVSLLLGAALMSMLAVWA
;
A
#
# COMPACT_ATOMS: atom_id res chain seq x y z
N MET A 1 9.31 -11.96 8.18
CA MET A 1 9.76 -12.57 6.92
C MET A 1 9.20 -11.78 5.75
N SER A 2 10.04 -11.27 4.85
CA SER A 2 9.56 -10.64 3.61
C SER A 2 9.33 -11.72 2.53
N LEU A 3 8.42 -11.48 1.58
CA LEU A 3 8.06 -12.47 0.55
C LEU A 3 9.28 -13.00 -0.22
N GLY A 4 10.24 -12.12 -0.53
CA GLY A 4 11.45 -12.47 -1.29
C GLY A 4 12.52 -13.20 -0.48
N ALA A 5 12.48 -13.11 0.86
CA ALA A 5 13.45 -13.78 1.75
C ALA A 5 12.88 -15.03 2.43
N SER A 6 11.63 -15.41 2.13
CA SER A 6 10.95 -16.54 2.77
C SER A 6 11.09 -17.83 1.95
N ASP A 7 11.69 -18.87 2.52
CA ASP A 7 11.86 -20.17 1.86
C ASP A 7 10.68 -21.15 2.08
N PHE A 8 9.80 -20.87 3.04
CA PHE A 8 8.73 -21.80 3.45
C PHE A 8 7.39 -21.53 2.75
N PRO A 9 6.79 -22.52 2.05
CA PRO A 9 5.50 -22.38 1.39
C PRO A 9 4.34 -21.98 2.32
N SER A 10 4.42 -22.35 3.61
CA SER A 10 3.45 -22.00 4.65
C SER A 10 3.42 -20.51 4.98
N THR A 11 4.53 -19.81 4.78
CA THR A 11 4.67 -18.36 5.01
C THR A 11 4.44 -17.59 3.72
N VAL A 12 4.88 -18.12 2.58
CA VAL A 12 4.73 -17.45 1.27
C VAL A 12 3.28 -17.40 0.81
N ARG A 13 2.49 -18.47 0.96
CA ARG A 13 1.09 -18.50 0.45
C ARG A 13 0.19 -17.43 1.08
N PRO A 14 0.16 -17.27 2.42
CA PRO A 14 -0.63 -16.21 3.03
C PRO A 14 -0.09 -14.81 2.70
N LEU A 15 1.23 -14.61 2.69
CA LEU A 15 1.83 -13.32 2.30
C LEU A 15 1.51 -12.92 0.85
N VAL A 16 1.56 -13.85 -0.11
CA VAL A 16 1.17 -13.56 -1.51
C VAL A 16 -0.28 -13.12 -1.57
N ALA A 17 -1.18 -13.81 -0.87
CA ALA A 17 -2.58 -13.45 -0.82
C ALA A 17 -2.77 -12.05 -0.21
N ALA A 18 -2.15 -11.78 0.94
CA ALA A 18 -2.23 -10.48 1.62
C ALA A 18 -1.69 -9.34 0.75
N LEU A 19 -0.50 -9.50 0.15
CA LEU A 19 0.11 -8.50 -0.73
C LEU A 19 -0.70 -8.26 -2.00
N THR A 20 -1.30 -9.31 -2.58
CA THR A 20 -2.16 -9.16 -3.77
C THR A 20 -3.39 -8.33 -3.45
N PHE A 21 -4.07 -8.61 -2.32
CA PHE A 21 -5.21 -7.80 -1.90
C PHE A 21 -4.81 -6.36 -1.56
N HIS A 22 -3.67 -6.16 -0.89
CA HIS A 22 -3.16 -4.83 -0.57
C HIS A 22 -2.88 -4.02 -1.85
N GLN A 23 -2.09 -4.57 -2.77
CA GLN A 23 -1.71 -3.92 -4.03
C GLN A 23 -2.92 -3.68 -4.94
N LEU A 24 -3.95 -4.53 -4.87
CA LEU A 24 -5.21 -4.32 -5.58
C LEU A 24 -5.90 -3.03 -5.11
N PHE A 25 -6.01 -2.83 -3.80
CA PHE A 25 -6.65 -1.63 -3.25
C PHE A 25 -5.82 -0.37 -3.52
N GLU A 26 -4.50 -0.44 -3.38
CA GLU A 26 -3.61 0.65 -3.77
C GLU A 26 -3.74 0.99 -5.26
N GLY A 27 -3.83 -0.02 -6.13
CA GLY A 27 -4.00 0.15 -7.58
C GLY A 27 -5.34 0.78 -7.96
N ILE A 28 -6.43 0.43 -7.26
CA ILE A 28 -7.74 1.07 -7.44
C ILE A 28 -7.67 2.54 -7.02
N GLY A 29 -6.99 2.86 -5.91
CA GLY A 29 -6.79 4.24 -5.45
C GLY A 29 -6.00 5.09 -6.45
N LEU A 30 -4.88 4.55 -6.96
CA LEU A 30 -4.06 5.18 -7.99
C LEU A 30 -4.86 5.40 -9.30
N GLY A 31 -5.65 4.41 -9.71
CA GLY A 31 -6.56 4.53 -10.85
C GLY A 31 -7.60 5.65 -10.68
N GLY A 32 -8.18 5.78 -9.48
CA GLY A 32 -9.10 6.86 -9.13
C GLY A 32 -8.46 8.25 -9.22
N CYS A 33 -7.21 8.38 -8.75
CA CYS A 33 -6.45 9.63 -8.84
C CYS A 33 -6.12 9.98 -10.30
N ILE A 34 -5.69 9.00 -11.09
CA ILE A 34 -5.39 9.17 -12.52
C ILE A 34 -6.60 9.67 -13.30
N VAL A 35 -7.78 9.09 -13.06
CA VAL A 35 -9.03 9.49 -13.73
C VAL A 35 -9.43 10.92 -13.36
N GLN A 36 -9.24 11.31 -12.10
CA GLN A 36 -9.57 12.66 -11.62
C GLN A 36 -8.59 13.72 -12.14
N ALA A 37 -7.29 13.41 -12.19
CA ALA A 37 -6.24 14.37 -12.55
C ALA A 37 -6.09 14.65 -14.05
N LYS A 38 -6.78 13.88 -14.93
CA LYS A 38 -6.75 14.04 -16.41
C LYS A 38 -5.33 14.13 -16.99
N PHE A 39 -4.40 13.33 -16.46
CA PHE A 39 -3.02 13.33 -16.92
C PHE A 39 -2.89 12.92 -18.40
N PRO A 40 -1.84 13.37 -19.10
CA PRO A 40 -1.55 12.88 -20.45
C PRO A 40 -1.24 11.37 -20.40
N VAL A 41 -1.66 10.65 -21.45
CA VAL A 41 -1.54 9.18 -21.54
C VAL A 41 -0.13 8.67 -21.24
N LYS A 42 0.90 9.39 -21.69
CA LYS A 42 2.30 9.06 -21.36
C LYS A 42 2.56 9.01 -19.85
N SER A 43 2.10 10.02 -19.10
CA SER A 43 2.29 10.06 -17.64
C SER A 43 1.51 8.95 -16.95
N MET A 44 0.28 8.65 -17.40
CA MET A 44 -0.51 7.53 -16.88
C MET A 44 0.21 6.19 -17.07
N VAL A 45 0.69 5.94 -18.29
CA VAL A 45 1.43 4.71 -18.61
C VAL A 45 2.70 4.60 -17.77
N THR A 46 3.46 5.69 -17.62
CA THR A 46 4.67 5.70 -16.80
C THR A 46 4.36 5.40 -15.32
N MET A 47 3.35 6.03 -14.72
CA MET A 47 2.97 5.79 -13.32
C MET A 47 2.52 4.34 -13.09
N THR A 48 1.69 3.79 -13.98
CA THR A 48 1.22 2.39 -13.91
C THR A 48 2.37 1.40 -14.10
N LEU A 49 3.33 1.68 -14.98
CA LEU A 49 4.52 0.85 -15.16
C LEU A 49 5.38 0.82 -13.91
N PHE A 50 5.68 1.98 -13.32
CA PHE A 50 6.45 2.02 -12.07
C PHE A 50 5.73 1.31 -10.92
N PHE A 51 4.42 1.53 -10.76
CA PHE A 51 3.62 0.86 -9.74
C PHE A 51 3.65 -0.67 -9.90
N SER A 52 3.45 -1.18 -11.12
CA SER A 52 3.42 -2.62 -11.38
C SER A 52 4.78 -3.30 -11.33
N LEU A 53 5.87 -2.59 -11.64
CA LEU A 53 7.23 -3.15 -11.62
C LEU A 53 7.90 -3.09 -10.25
N THR A 54 7.52 -2.15 -9.39
CA THR A 54 8.19 -1.94 -8.09
C THR A 54 8.12 -3.20 -7.22
N THR A 55 6.95 -3.82 -7.10
CA THR A 55 6.73 -5.04 -6.29
C THR A 55 7.53 -6.25 -6.80
N PRO A 56 7.48 -6.65 -8.09
CA PRO A 56 8.28 -7.78 -8.58
C PRO A 56 9.78 -7.51 -8.55
N VAL A 57 10.23 -6.26 -8.79
CA VAL A 57 11.65 -5.89 -8.64
C VAL A 57 12.08 -6.02 -7.18
N GLY A 58 11.26 -5.56 -6.23
CA GLY A 58 11.53 -5.71 -4.79
C GLY A 58 11.62 -7.17 -4.35
N ILE A 59 10.71 -8.03 -4.84
CA ILE A 59 10.75 -9.48 -4.58
C ILE A 59 12.05 -10.08 -5.15
N ALA A 60 12.42 -9.75 -6.40
CA ALA A 60 13.63 -10.25 -7.03
C ALA A 60 14.90 -9.85 -6.27
N VAL A 61 14.97 -8.59 -5.80
CA VAL A 61 16.06 -8.13 -4.94
C VAL A 61 16.08 -8.89 -3.62
N GLY A 62 14.92 -9.11 -2.99
CA GLY A 62 14.79 -9.90 -1.76
C GLY A 62 15.31 -11.34 -1.92
N ILE A 63 15.02 -11.98 -3.06
CA ILE A 63 15.54 -13.32 -3.40
C ILE A 63 17.06 -13.27 -3.61
N ALA A 64 17.57 -12.23 -4.28
CA ALA A 64 19.00 -12.12 -4.56
C ALA A 64 19.84 -11.98 -3.29
N ILE A 65 19.31 -11.31 -2.26
CA ILE A 65 20.01 -11.09 -0.98
C ILE A 65 19.63 -12.11 0.10
N SER A 66 18.68 -13.02 -0.15
CA SER A 66 18.16 -13.94 0.88
C SER A 66 19.26 -14.81 1.49
N SER A 67 20.24 -15.24 0.68
CA SER A 67 21.34 -16.11 1.12
C SER A 67 22.29 -15.47 2.16
N VAL A 68 22.32 -14.13 2.25
CA VAL A 68 23.18 -13.38 3.18
C VAL A 68 22.37 -12.61 4.23
N TYR A 69 21.04 -12.65 4.14
CA TYR A 69 20.14 -11.95 5.04
C TYR A 69 19.86 -12.78 6.30
N ASP A 70 20.27 -12.28 7.46
CA ASP A 70 19.90 -12.86 8.75
C ASP A 70 18.77 -12.05 9.38
N GLU A 71 17.57 -12.62 9.38
CA GLU A 71 16.36 -11.97 9.91
C GLU A 71 16.42 -11.68 11.41
N ASN A 72 17.27 -12.41 12.16
CA ASN A 72 17.39 -12.23 13.60
C ASN A 72 18.51 -11.25 13.97
N SER A 73 19.25 -10.75 12.98
CA SER A 73 20.32 -9.79 13.21
C SER A 73 19.76 -8.44 13.69
N PRO A 74 20.29 -7.85 14.79
CA PRO A 74 19.85 -6.54 15.25
C PRO A 74 19.95 -5.45 14.18
N THR A 75 20.97 -5.51 13.32
CA THR A 75 21.14 -4.54 12.22
C THR A 75 20.05 -4.69 11.17
N ALA A 76 19.66 -5.92 10.82
CA ALA A 76 18.58 -6.18 9.88
C ALA A 76 17.25 -5.63 10.39
N LEU A 77 16.92 -5.90 11.67
CA LEU A 77 15.71 -5.41 12.32
C LEU A 77 15.66 -3.88 12.40
N VAL A 78 16.78 -3.22 12.71
CA VAL A 78 16.84 -1.75 12.77
C VAL A 78 16.64 -1.13 11.38
N VAL A 79 17.32 -1.66 10.35
CA VAL A 79 17.18 -1.14 8.98
C VAL A 79 15.76 -1.38 8.46
N GLN A 80 15.21 -2.58 8.66
CA GLN A 80 13.84 -2.90 8.30
C GLN A 80 12.85 -1.95 9.00
N GLY A 81 12.95 -1.78 10.32
CA GLY A 81 12.07 -0.90 11.07
C GLY A 81 12.16 0.57 10.66
N LEU A 82 13.36 1.07 10.32
CA LEU A 82 13.55 2.44 9.85
C LEU A 82 12.90 2.65 8.47
N LEU A 83 13.12 1.73 7.53
CA LEU A 83 12.54 1.80 6.19
C LEU A 83 11.03 1.64 6.22
N GLU A 84 10.50 0.71 7.02
CA GLU A 84 9.06 0.52 7.22
C GLU A 84 8.41 1.74 7.87
N SER A 85 9.03 2.34 8.89
CA SER A 85 8.52 3.56 9.53
C SER A 85 8.50 4.74 8.57
N ALA A 86 9.56 4.93 7.78
CA ALA A 86 9.61 5.98 6.77
C ALA A 86 8.54 5.78 5.69
N ALA A 87 8.39 4.55 5.18
CA ALA A 87 7.36 4.20 4.21
C ALA A 87 5.94 4.41 4.76
N ALA A 88 5.68 3.96 6.00
CA ALA A 88 4.41 4.16 6.67
C ALA A 88 4.08 5.65 6.84
N GLY A 89 5.06 6.49 7.20
CA GLY A 89 4.88 7.93 7.30
C GLY A 89 4.46 8.58 5.98
N ILE A 90 5.08 8.18 4.87
CA ILE A 90 4.74 8.67 3.52
C ILE A 90 3.31 8.23 3.14
N LEU A 91 2.97 6.96 3.37
CA LEU A 91 1.63 6.43 3.07
C LEU A 91 0.54 7.11 3.90
N ILE A 92 0.79 7.39 5.18
CA ILE A 92 -0.14 8.13 6.04
C ILE A 92 -0.32 9.56 5.53
N TYR A 93 0.76 10.25 5.12
CA TYR A 93 0.66 11.59 4.55
C TYR A 93 -0.16 11.59 3.25
N MET A 94 0.14 10.68 2.32
CA MET A 94 -0.61 10.56 1.05
C MET A 94 -2.09 10.25 1.32
N ALA A 95 -2.39 9.32 2.23
CA ALA A 95 -3.77 9.00 2.58
C ALA A 95 -4.50 10.21 3.17
N LEU A 96 -3.96 10.84 4.21
CA LEU A 96 -4.65 11.90 4.94
C LEU A 96 -4.69 13.22 4.17
N VAL A 97 -3.57 13.65 3.60
CA VAL A 97 -3.39 14.98 3.02
C VAL A 97 -3.73 14.97 1.54
N ASP A 98 -3.20 14.02 0.76
CA ASP A 98 -3.39 14.05 -0.69
C ASP A 98 -4.75 13.48 -1.11
N ILE A 99 -5.27 12.46 -0.41
CA ILE A 99 -6.53 11.79 -0.80
C ILE A 99 -7.70 12.27 0.06
N LEU A 100 -7.67 12.01 1.38
CA LEU A 100 -8.82 12.26 2.25
C LEU A 100 -9.15 13.74 2.35
N ALA A 101 -8.16 14.62 2.54
CA ALA A 101 -8.42 16.04 2.65
C ALA A 101 -9.02 16.60 1.35
N GLU A 102 -8.51 16.19 0.19
CA GLU A 102 -9.07 16.60 -1.11
C GLU A 102 -10.53 16.15 -1.26
N ASP A 103 -10.85 14.91 -0.90
CA ASP A 103 -12.20 14.36 -1.04
C ASP A 103 -13.20 14.93 -0.02
N PHE A 104 -12.80 15.09 1.24
CA PHE A 104 -13.68 15.61 2.30
C PHE A 104 -13.90 17.12 2.21
N MET A 105 -12.96 17.88 1.64
CA MET A 105 -13.07 19.34 1.52
C MET A 105 -13.93 19.79 0.34
N LYS A 106 -14.41 18.87 -0.52
CA LYS A 106 -15.36 19.18 -1.58
C LYS A 106 -16.65 19.78 -0.99
N ALA A 107 -17.08 20.95 -1.50
CA ALA A 107 -18.26 21.67 -0.98
C ALA A 107 -19.56 20.84 -0.94
N LYS A 108 -19.70 19.87 -1.86
CA LYS A 108 -20.81 18.91 -1.90
C LYS A 108 -20.83 17.95 -0.69
N VAL A 109 -19.65 17.58 -0.17
CA VAL A 109 -19.49 16.71 0.99
C VAL A 109 -19.76 17.50 2.26
N GLN A 110 -19.15 18.68 2.39
CA GLN A 110 -19.33 19.58 3.54
C GLN A 110 -20.79 20.05 3.74
N SER A 111 -21.53 20.23 2.65
CA SER A 111 -22.96 20.61 2.73
C SER A 111 -23.91 19.45 3.08
N ARG A 112 -23.45 18.19 3.08
CA ARG A 112 -24.30 17.01 3.25
C ARG A 112 -23.75 16.05 4.30
N GLY A 113 -24.20 16.21 5.55
CA GLY A 113 -23.76 15.35 6.67
C GLY A 113 -23.96 13.84 6.45
N ARG A 114 -24.99 13.42 5.71
CA ARG A 114 -25.18 12.00 5.34
C ARG A 114 -24.06 11.47 4.43
N LEU A 115 -23.54 12.31 3.54
CA LEU A 115 -22.44 11.94 2.63
C LEU A 115 -21.12 11.87 3.40
N GLN A 116 -20.87 12.82 4.30
CA GLN A 116 -19.69 12.80 5.18
C GLN A 116 -19.69 11.57 6.10
N LEU A 117 -20.84 11.21 6.68
CA LEU A 117 -20.98 9.99 7.48
C LEU A 117 -20.73 8.74 6.64
N ALA A 118 -21.30 8.66 5.43
CA ALA A 118 -21.08 7.54 4.53
C ALA A 118 -19.60 7.37 4.18
N MET A 119 -18.89 8.47 3.86
CA MET A 119 -17.46 8.45 3.57
C MET A 119 -16.62 8.01 4.77
N ASN A 120 -16.93 8.50 5.98
CA ASN A 120 -16.25 8.06 7.20
C ASN A 120 -16.48 6.57 7.49
N VAL A 121 -17.71 6.07 7.33
CA VAL A 121 -18.01 4.64 7.51
C VAL A 121 -17.27 3.79 6.48
N SER A 122 -17.24 4.20 5.22
CA SER A 122 -16.48 3.52 4.17
C SER A 122 -14.97 3.52 4.45
N LEU A 123 -14.43 4.63 4.95
CA LEU A 123 -13.03 4.74 5.37
C LEU A 123 -12.70 3.73 6.48
N LEU A 124 -13.49 3.73 7.55
CA LEU A 124 -13.30 2.83 8.70
C LEU A 124 -13.45 1.36 8.30
N LEU A 125 -14.40 1.06 7.40
CA LEU A 125 -14.58 -0.27 6.85
C LEU A 125 -13.34 -0.71 6.06
N GLY A 126 -12.79 0.16 5.20
CA GLY A 126 -11.56 -0.11 4.46
C GLY A 126 -10.37 -0.38 5.38
N ALA A 127 -10.18 0.46 6.40
CA ALA A 127 -9.15 0.27 7.41
C ALA A 127 -9.32 -1.05 8.19
N ALA A 128 -10.55 -1.40 8.57
CA ALA A 128 -10.85 -2.65 9.26
C ALA A 128 -10.57 -3.88 8.37
N LEU A 129 -10.92 -3.84 7.09
CA LEU A 129 -10.63 -4.91 6.15
C LEU A 129 -9.11 -5.09 5.95
N MET A 130 -8.37 -3.99 5.81
CA MET A 130 -6.90 -4.05 5.72
C MET A 130 -6.25 -4.57 7.00
N SER A 131 -6.76 -4.18 8.18
CA SER A 131 -6.32 -4.73 9.46
C SER A 131 -6.62 -6.23 9.59
N MET A 132 -7.72 -6.70 9.03
CA MET A 132 -8.07 -8.14 9.05
C MET A 132 -7.11 -8.96 8.17
N LEU A 133 -6.67 -8.43 7.03
CA LEU A 133 -5.64 -9.09 6.20
C LEU A 133 -4.32 -9.29 6.96
N ALA A 134 -3.97 -8.35 7.85
CA ALA A 134 -2.76 -8.45 8.68
C ALA A 134 -2.80 -9.58 9.72
N VAL A 135 -3.98 -10.12 10.06
CA VAL A 135 -4.11 -11.26 10.98
C VAL A 135 -3.69 -12.58 10.30
N TRP A 136 -3.77 -12.63 8.97
CA TRP A 136 -3.49 -13.82 8.17
C TRP A 136 -2.18 -13.72 7.38
N ALA A 137 -1.49 -12.58 7.45
CA ALA A 137 -0.18 -12.34 6.87
C ALA A 137 0.91 -12.64 7.92
#